data_AF-A0A9W9AA73-F1
#
_entry.id   AF-A0A9W9AA73-F1
#
_cell.length_a   1.000
_cell.length_b   1.000
_cell.length_c   1.000
_cell.angle_alpha   90.00
_cell.angle_beta   90.00
_cell.angle_gamma   90.00
#
_symmetry.space_group_name_H-M   'P 1'
#
loop_
_entity.id
_entity.type
_entity.pdbx_description
1 polymer ?
#
loop_
_entity_poly.entity_id
_entity_poly.type
_entity_poly.pdbx_seq_one_letter_code
_entity_poly.pdbx_strand_id
1 'polypeptide(L)'
;MKDDPRGLIGSTYCFQGSDGKTRTVVVKVVLYRVEGIVGHCSIVVEVECICTESSCTWHGERKIMKIILSGRTQTSEEEFIREARTEAESSGEHWALSHLPELLDAISITCEEKTTVQGCLKAHLKEIYKEQVMRVTVMEKLHPISELKDLRDLAQVFYDILQIHQWLYECAGILHRDLSFGNIMFRRKNGKVYGVLNDFDLSSRVQDLNQGPTSNQRTGTRPFMSRDLLNPDWEGGHFYRHDLESLFYIILCLACRYAEPGIPAAEPRAYSKWFSGSDEDVFAQKHIFLSEPHYNGLPIQPYFTNFESWLTCIHDSISTGYASRPRPLVPRAGTNISVHPTSFDWKTLDGRVTYRVFREIMFSFHTGPLETHWLGREATDGIK
;
A
#
# COMPACT_ATOMS: atom_id res chain seq x y z
N MET A 1 -22.57 -4.98 9.34
CA MET A 1 -23.20 -3.64 9.43
C MET A 1 -22.62 -2.96 10.65
N LYS A 2 -21.56 -2.17 10.47
CA LYS A 2 -21.08 -1.26 11.51
C LYS A 2 -21.08 0.13 10.87
N ASP A 3 -21.86 1.00 11.50
CA ASP A 3 -21.73 2.45 11.50
C ASP A 3 -22.08 3.20 10.20
N ASP A 4 -23.38 3.52 10.05
CA ASP A 4 -23.83 4.76 9.39
C ASP A 4 -24.23 5.77 10.48
N PRO A 5 -23.28 6.49 11.10
CA PRO A 5 -23.60 7.35 12.24
C PRO A 5 -24.26 8.68 11.80
N ARG A 6 -24.42 8.94 10.49
CA ARG A 6 -24.81 10.27 9.97
C ARG A 6 -25.82 10.25 8.81
N GLY A 7 -26.41 9.10 8.47
CA GLY A 7 -27.37 9.00 7.35
C GLY A 7 -26.71 9.19 5.98
N LEU A 8 -25.44 8.77 5.84
CA LEU A 8 -24.75 8.81 4.55
C LEU A 8 -25.37 7.80 3.58
N ILE A 9 -25.84 6.65 4.08
CA ILE A 9 -26.47 5.64 3.23
C ILE A 9 -27.81 6.18 2.73
N GLY A 10 -28.02 6.12 1.42
CA GLY A 10 -29.18 6.70 0.75
C GLY A 10 -29.04 8.19 0.43
N SER A 11 -27.95 8.86 0.87
CA SER A 11 -27.67 10.22 0.45
C SER A 11 -27.24 10.25 -1.02
N THR A 12 -27.63 11.33 -1.70
CA THR A 12 -27.35 11.55 -3.12
C THR A 12 -26.27 12.61 -3.26
N TYR A 13 -25.28 12.34 -4.09
CA TYR A 13 -24.21 13.28 -4.42
C TYR A 13 -24.24 13.57 -5.92
N CYS A 14 -24.23 14.85 -6.27
CA CYS A 14 -24.23 15.32 -7.65
C CYS A 14 -22.93 16.07 -7.92
N PHE A 15 -22.24 15.72 -8.99
CA PHE A 15 -20.97 16.32 -9.36
C PHE A 15 -20.81 16.37 -10.86
N GLN A 16 -19.99 17.31 -11.34
CA GLN A 16 -19.58 17.36 -12.73
C GLN A 16 -18.29 16.57 -12.87
N GLY A 17 -18.31 15.53 -13.70
CA GLY A 17 -17.14 14.69 -13.97
C GLY A 17 -16.10 15.39 -14.83
N SER A 18 -14.92 14.78 -14.94
CA SER A 18 -13.82 15.28 -15.76
C SER A 18 -14.17 15.36 -17.25
N ASP A 19 -15.17 14.59 -17.71
CA ASP A 19 -15.72 14.65 -19.07
C ASP A 19 -16.78 15.74 -19.28
N GLY A 20 -17.01 16.59 -18.26
CA GLY A 20 -17.98 17.67 -18.27
C GLY A 20 -19.43 17.22 -18.04
N LYS A 21 -19.71 15.92 -17.95
CA LYS A 21 -21.07 15.41 -17.71
C LYS A 21 -21.42 15.48 -16.22
N THR A 22 -22.65 15.85 -15.93
CA THR A 22 -23.15 15.83 -14.55
C THR A 22 -23.61 14.42 -14.20
N ARG A 23 -23.05 13.88 -13.11
CA ARG A 23 -23.41 12.57 -12.57
C ARG A 23 -24.06 12.73 -11.21
N THR A 24 -25.09 11.93 -10.99
CA THR A 24 -25.78 11.81 -9.72
C THR A 24 -25.63 10.37 -9.24
N VAL A 25 -25.08 10.20 -8.05
CA VAL A 25 -24.84 8.90 -7.43
C VAL A 25 -25.49 8.84 -6.07
N VAL A 26 -25.96 7.65 -5.68
CA VAL A 26 -26.48 7.38 -4.34
C VAL A 26 -25.50 6.50 -3.57
N VAL A 27 -25.23 6.85 -2.32
CA VAL A 27 -24.37 6.05 -1.44
C VAL A 27 -25.13 4.81 -0.99
N LYS A 28 -24.58 3.63 -1.28
CA LYS A 28 -25.17 2.34 -0.92
C LYS A 28 -24.56 1.75 0.34
N VAL A 29 -23.24 1.87 0.48
CA VAL A 29 -22.49 1.26 1.59
C VAL A 29 -21.32 2.17 1.97
N VAL A 30 -21.08 2.34 3.27
CA VAL A 30 -19.83 2.91 3.77
C VAL A 30 -18.85 1.77 4.00
N LEU A 31 -17.76 1.74 3.22
CA LEU A 31 -16.76 0.66 3.27
C LEU A 31 -15.67 0.97 4.28
N TYR A 32 -15.24 2.23 4.33
CA TYR A 32 -14.17 2.67 5.20
C TYR A 32 -14.36 4.13 5.61
N ARG A 33 -13.98 4.42 6.86
CA ARG A 33 -13.97 5.75 7.41
C ARG A 33 -12.92 5.85 8.51
N VAL A 34 -12.05 6.84 8.43
CA VAL A 34 -11.15 7.21 9.54
C VAL A 34 -11.66 8.47 10.19
N GLU A 35 -11.89 8.43 11.49
CA GLU A 35 -12.15 9.62 12.32
C GLU A 35 -10.92 10.06 13.13
N GLY A 36 -9.71 9.52 12.85
CA GLY A 36 -8.57 9.56 13.78
C GLY A 36 -7.25 10.21 13.34
N ILE A 37 -7.09 10.68 12.09
CA ILE A 37 -5.86 11.38 11.68
C ILE A 37 -6.14 12.89 11.65
N VAL A 38 -5.39 13.67 12.44
CA VAL A 38 -5.44 15.13 12.39
C VAL A 38 -5.06 15.58 10.99
N GLY A 39 -6.05 16.08 10.23
CA GLY A 39 -5.86 16.65 8.90
C GLY A 39 -6.14 15.72 7.71
N HIS A 40 -6.36 14.43 7.90
CA HIS A 40 -6.72 13.49 6.82
C HIS A 40 -8.02 12.75 7.17
N CYS A 41 -9.14 13.26 6.67
CA CYS A 41 -10.41 12.53 6.69
C CYS A 41 -10.52 11.78 5.36
N SER A 42 -10.47 10.45 5.40
CA SER A 42 -10.77 9.62 4.24
C SER A 42 -12.06 8.84 4.47
N ILE A 43 -12.93 8.89 3.46
CA ILE A 43 -14.19 8.14 3.41
C ILE A 43 -14.18 7.37 2.10
N VAL A 44 -14.39 6.05 2.18
CA VAL A 44 -14.57 5.20 1.01
C VAL A 44 -15.99 4.64 1.06
N VAL A 45 -16.75 4.90 0.01
CA VAL A 45 -18.14 4.46 -0.12
C VAL A 45 -18.37 3.71 -1.43
N GLU A 46 -19.26 2.73 -1.39
CA GLU A 46 -19.84 2.15 -2.59
C GLU A 46 -21.03 3.01 -3.03
N VAL A 47 -21.01 3.44 -4.28
CA VAL A 47 -22.04 4.29 -4.88
C VAL A 47 -22.68 3.62 -6.09
N GLU A 48 -23.93 3.98 -6.37
CA GLU A 48 -24.66 3.55 -7.55
C GLU A 48 -25.10 4.78 -8.34
N CYS A 49 -24.86 4.81 -9.65
CA CYS A 49 -25.27 5.94 -10.48
C CYS A 49 -26.76 5.85 -10.83
N ILE A 50 -27.49 6.95 -10.60
CA ILE A 50 -28.94 7.05 -10.84
C ILE A 50 -29.30 8.01 -11.99
N CYS A 51 -28.32 8.44 -12.77
CA CYS A 51 -28.55 9.25 -13.97
C CYS A 51 -29.46 8.51 -14.96
N THR A 52 -30.50 9.16 -15.46
CA THR A 52 -31.47 8.57 -16.41
C THR A 52 -31.16 8.94 -17.86
N GLU A 53 -30.16 9.77 -18.11
CA GLU A 53 -29.75 10.17 -19.45
C GLU A 53 -29.16 8.99 -20.23
N SER A 54 -29.58 8.83 -21.49
CA SER A 54 -29.11 7.74 -22.37
C SER A 54 -27.62 7.76 -22.68
N SER A 55 -26.94 8.89 -22.43
CA SER A 55 -25.50 9.05 -22.64
C SER A 55 -24.65 8.64 -21.43
N CYS A 56 -25.29 8.25 -20.31
CA CYS A 56 -24.62 7.87 -19.08
C CYS A 56 -24.28 6.37 -19.10
N THR A 57 -22.99 6.05 -19.16
CA THR A 57 -22.49 4.67 -19.13
C THR A 57 -22.46 4.06 -17.73
N TRP A 58 -22.75 4.84 -16.68
CA TRP A 58 -22.65 4.39 -15.29
C TRP A 58 -23.98 3.91 -14.71
N HIS A 59 -25.10 4.16 -15.39
CA HIS A 59 -26.43 3.91 -14.85
C HIS A 59 -26.58 2.47 -14.33
N GLY A 60 -26.97 2.33 -13.06
CA GLY A 60 -27.17 1.04 -12.41
C GLY A 60 -25.88 0.28 -12.04
N GLU A 61 -24.70 0.81 -12.38
CA GLU A 61 -23.42 0.21 -12.00
C GLU A 61 -22.97 0.66 -10.60
N ARG A 62 -22.37 -0.27 -9.85
CA ARG A 62 -21.75 0.00 -8.55
C ARG A 62 -20.29 0.38 -8.72
N LYS A 63 -19.91 1.54 -8.19
CA LYS A 63 -18.55 2.10 -8.22
C LYS A 63 -18.06 2.38 -6.81
N ILE A 64 -16.76 2.60 -6.68
CA ILE A 64 -16.14 3.02 -5.41
C ILE A 64 -15.84 4.50 -5.50
N MET A 65 -16.39 5.29 -4.59
CA MET A 65 -16.09 6.70 -4.45
C MET A 65 -15.28 6.92 -3.17
N LYS A 66 -14.08 7.47 -3.31
CA LYS A 66 -13.17 7.80 -2.22
C LYS A 66 -13.09 9.32 -2.12
N ILE A 67 -13.35 9.84 -0.92
CA ILE A 67 -13.34 11.27 -0.60
C ILE A 67 -12.25 11.50 0.42
N ILE A 68 -11.34 12.42 0.13
CA ILE A 68 -10.14 12.67 0.94
C ILE A 68 -9.94 14.17 1.08
N LEU A 69 -9.55 14.60 2.26
CA LEU A 69 -9.00 15.94 2.46
C LEU A 69 -7.46 15.82 2.51
N SER A 70 -6.78 16.34 1.49
CA SER A 70 -5.32 16.27 1.36
C SER A 70 -4.70 17.67 1.31
N GLY A 71 -3.40 17.79 1.59
CA GLY A 71 -2.68 19.05 1.37
C GLY A 71 -2.69 19.44 -0.12
N ARG A 72 -2.80 20.73 -0.43
CA ARG A 72 -2.81 21.24 -1.82
C ARG A 72 -1.51 20.93 -2.57
N THR A 73 -0.38 20.97 -1.86
CA THR A 73 0.96 20.71 -2.42
C THR A 73 1.30 19.22 -2.52
N GLN A 74 0.47 18.34 -1.97
CA GLN A 74 0.66 16.90 -2.07
C GLN A 74 0.18 16.41 -3.43
N THR A 75 1.02 15.63 -4.12
CA THR A 75 0.63 14.87 -5.32
C THR A 75 -0.55 13.97 -4.99
N SER A 76 -1.55 13.96 -5.86
CA SER A 76 -2.78 13.20 -5.62
C SER A 76 -2.63 11.73 -6.00
N GLU A 77 -3.40 10.84 -5.37
CA GLU A 77 -3.52 9.44 -5.77
C GLU A 77 -3.90 9.30 -7.25
N GLU A 78 -4.81 10.14 -7.76
CA GLU A 78 -5.16 10.18 -9.19
C GLU A 78 -3.92 10.33 -10.06
N GLU A 79 -3.03 11.25 -9.70
CA GLU A 79 -1.86 11.60 -10.50
C GLU A 79 -0.91 10.41 -10.60
N PHE A 80 -0.63 9.73 -9.48
CA PHE A 80 0.18 8.51 -9.47
C PHE A 80 -0.46 7.38 -10.30
N ILE A 81 -1.77 7.18 -10.19
CA ILE A 81 -2.48 6.15 -10.98
C ILE A 81 -2.39 6.49 -12.47
N ARG A 82 -2.61 7.75 -12.87
CA ARG A 82 -2.53 8.17 -14.28
C ARG A 82 -1.11 8.06 -14.84
N GLU A 83 -0.11 8.47 -14.07
CA GLU A 83 1.32 8.32 -14.45
C GLU A 83 1.64 6.84 -14.71
N ALA A 84 1.33 5.96 -13.75
CA ALA A 84 1.57 4.52 -13.89
C ALA A 84 0.82 3.92 -15.08
N ARG A 85 -0.45 4.26 -15.30
CA ARG A 85 -1.20 3.72 -16.44
C ARG A 85 -0.68 4.24 -17.78
N THR A 86 -0.32 5.51 -17.86
CA THR A 86 0.28 6.11 -19.07
C THR A 86 1.61 5.46 -19.41
N GLU A 87 2.46 5.21 -18.40
CA GLU A 87 3.74 4.52 -18.59
C GLU A 87 3.52 3.07 -19.07
N ALA A 88 2.52 2.35 -18.54
CA ALA A 88 2.20 1.01 -19.01
C ALA A 88 1.72 0.99 -20.47
N GLU A 89 0.96 2.01 -20.89
CA GLU A 89 0.51 2.17 -22.28
C GLU A 89 1.64 2.57 -23.23
N SER A 90 2.48 3.53 -22.84
CA SER A 90 3.57 4.07 -23.67
C SER A 90 4.73 3.08 -23.85
N SER A 91 5.05 2.30 -22.81
CA SER A 91 6.11 1.28 -22.83
C SER A 91 5.67 -0.04 -23.46
N GLY A 92 4.36 -0.26 -23.66
CA GLY A 92 3.79 -1.52 -24.14
C GLY A 92 3.66 -2.61 -23.07
N GLU A 93 3.94 -2.30 -21.81
CA GLU A 93 3.83 -3.18 -20.65
C GLU A 93 2.36 -3.33 -20.18
N HIS A 94 1.47 -3.72 -21.11
CA HIS A 94 0.02 -3.73 -20.90
C HIS A 94 -0.47 -4.67 -19.79
N TRP A 95 0.36 -5.63 -19.36
CA TRP A 95 0.03 -6.50 -18.22
C TRP A 95 -0.21 -5.66 -16.95
N ALA A 96 0.58 -4.60 -16.74
CA ALA A 96 0.51 -3.74 -15.56
C ALA A 96 -0.87 -3.08 -15.39
N LEU A 97 -1.58 -2.78 -16.49
CA LEU A 97 -2.93 -2.22 -16.47
C LEU A 97 -3.95 -3.14 -15.77
N SER A 98 -3.69 -4.46 -15.74
CA SER A 98 -4.52 -5.45 -15.05
C SER A 98 -4.29 -5.47 -13.54
N HIS A 99 -3.20 -4.87 -13.06
CA HIS A 99 -2.78 -4.85 -11.66
C HIS A 99 -2.79 -3.44 -11.03
N LEU A 100 -3.16 -2.42 -11.82
CA LEU A 100 -3.42 -1.05 -11.36
C LEU A 100 -4.93 -0.77 -11.27
N PRO A 101 -5.39 0.10 -10.37
CA PRO A 101 -6.79 0.52 -10.28
C PRO A 101 -7.25 1.21 -11.57
N GLU A 102 -8.52 1.03 -11.94
CA GLU A 102 -9.16 1.78 -13.02
C GLU A 102 -9.84 3.03 -12.44
N LEU A 103 -9.25 4.18 -12.74
CA LEU A 103 -9.78 5.49 -12.37
C LEU A 103 -10.83 5.93 -13.41
N LEU A 104 -12.08 6.06 -12.98
CA LEU A 104 -13.20 6.42 -13.84
C LEU A 104 -13.43 7.93 -13.88
N ASP A 105 -13.23 8.59 -12.75
CA ASP A 105 -13.39 10.04 -12.62
C ASP A 105 -12.60 10.55 -11.41
N ALA A 106 -12.22 11.81 -11.44
CA ALA A 106 -11.52 12.44 -10.32
C ALA A 106 -11.73 13.96 -10.32
N ILE A 107 -12.00 14.48 -9.12
CA ILE A 107 -12.50 15.83 -8.92
C ILE A 107 -11.76 16.43 -7.75
N SER A 108 -11.29 17.66 -7.93
CA SER A 108 -10.66 18.45 -6.88
C SER A 108 -11.51 19.67 -6.59
N ILE A 109 -12.03 19.75 -5.36
CA ILE A 109 -12.88 20.85 -4.89
C ILE A 109 -12.01 21.73 -4.00
N THR A 110 -11.71 22.94 -4.49
CA THR A 110 -11.02 23.97 -3.72
C THR A 110 -12.05 24.81 -2.96
N CYS A 111 -11.83 25.05 -1.67
CA CYS A 111 -12.67 25.98 -0.92
C CYS A 111 -12.36 27.44 -1.32
N GLU A 112 -13.39 28.20 -1.69
CA GLU A 112 -13.22 29.61 -2.10
C GLU A 112 -12.63 30.47 -0.97
N GLU A 113 -11.63 31.29 -1.32
CA GLU A 113 -10.68 31.88 -0.37
C GLU A 113 -11.25 32.96 0.55
N LYS A 114 -12.43 33.53 0.27
CA LYS A 114 -12.90 34.75 0.95
C LYS A 114 -14.10 34.58 1.88
N THR A 115 -14.87 33.51 1.73
CA THR A 115 -16.13 33.30 2.48
C THR A 115 -16.16 31.98 3.25
N THR A 116 -15.21 31.08 2.98
CA THR A 116 -15.14 29.78 3.65
C THR A 116 -14.30 29.84 4.92
N VAL A 117 -14.59 28.96 5.89
CA VAL A 117 -13.80 28.81 7.13
C VAL A 117 -12.31 28.61 6.83
N GLN A 118 -12.00 27.82 5.80
CA GLN A 118 -10.63 27.61 5.34
C GLN A 118 -9.98 28.90 4.81
N GLY A 119 -10.72 29.71 4.05
CA GLY A 119 -10.27 31.03 3.61
C GLY A 119 -9.95 31.97 4.77
N CYS A 120 -10.82 32.00 5.80
CA CYS A 120 -10.57 32.77 7.02
C CYS A 120 -9.35 32.26 7.80
N LEU A 121 -9.19 30.94 7.94
CA LEU A 121 -8.02 30.33 8.59
C LEU A 121 -6.73 30.63 7.82
N LYS A 122 -6.74 30.54 6.49
CA LYS A 122 -5.61 30.91 5.62
C LYS A 122 -5.21 32.38 5.83
N ALA A 123 -6.18 33.29 5.85
CA ALA A 123 -5.92 34.72 6.08
C ALA A 123 -5.31 35.00 7.47
N HIS A 124 -5.72 34.23 8.50
CA HIS A 124 -5.25 34.42 9.86
C HIS A 124 -3.89 33.75 10.15
N LEU A 125 -3.72 32.50 9.72
CA LEU A 125 -2.56 31.66 10.02
C LEU A 125 -1.43 31.79 8.97
N LYS A 126 -1.70 32.36 7.80
CA LYS A 126 -0.73 32.65 6.72
C LYS A 126 0.17 31.45 6.41
N GLU A 127 1.49 31.62 6.52
CA GLU A 127 2.53 30.61 6.22
C GLU A 127 2.44 29.33 7.07
N ILE A 128 1.75 29.38 8.21
CA ILE A 128 1.55 28.22 9.09
C ILE A 128 0.37 27.36 8.59
N TYR A 129 -0.51 27.93 7.75
CA TYR A 129 -1.65 27.23 7.21
C TYR A 129 -1.26 26.33 6.04
N LYS A 130 -1.41 25.01 6.23
CA LYS A 130 -1.36 24.06 5.13
C LYS A 130 -2.73 24.01 4.45
N GLU A 131 -2.82 24.61 3.27
CA GLU A 131 -4.04 24.60 2.48
C GLU A 131 -4.43 23.17 2.11
N GLN A 132 -5.71 22.85 2.29
CA GLN A 132 -6.27 21.53 2.02
C GLN A 132 -7.24 21.58 0.85
N VAL A 133 -7.27 20.51 0.06
CA VAL A 133 -8.18 20.33 -1.08
C VAL A 133 -8.98 19.06 -0.84
N MET A 134 -10.29 19.13 -1.02
CA MET A 134 -11.12 17.93 -1.02
C MET A 134 -10.98 17.27 -2.39
N ARG A 135 -10.47 16.04 -2.40
CA ARG A 135 -10.31 15.22 -3.58
C ARG A 135 -11.33 14.10 -3.55
N VAL A 136 -12.02 13.90 -4.65
CA VAL A 136 -12.98 12.83 -4.85
C VAL A 136 -12.51 12.01 -6.04
N THR A 137 -12.22 10.74 -5.82
CA THR A 137 -11.88 9.79 -6.88
C THR A 137 -12.98 8.75 -7.00
N VAL A 138 -13.35 8.41 -8.22
CA VAL A 138 -14.29 7.32 -8.51
C VAL A 138 -13.55 6.25 -9.29
N MET A 139 -13.59 5.03 -8.77
CA MET A 139 -12.87 3.88 -9.30
C MET A 139 -13.82 2.71 -9.54
N GLU A 140 -13.33 1.72 -10.27
CA GLU A 140 -13.99 0.41 -10.36
C GLU A 140 -14.16 -0.23 -8.97
N LYS A 141 -15.08 -1.20 -8.89
CA LYS A 141 -15.22 -2.03 -7.70
C LYS A 141 -14.21 -3.18 -7.72
N LEU A 142 -13.28 -3.14 -6.77
CA LEU A 142 -12.35 -4.22 -6.47
C LEU A 142 -12.83 -5.04 -5.27
N HIS A 143 -12.28 -6.24 -5.12
CA HIS A 143 -12.59 -7.14 -4.01
C HIS A 143 -11.42 -7.24 -3.03
N PRO A 144 -11.65 -7.19 -1.71
CA PRO A 144 -10.60 -7.37 -0.72
C PRO A 144 -10.08 -8.81 -0.74
N ILE A 145 -8.79 -9.02 -0.49
CA ILE A 145 -8.20 -10.37 -0.50
C ILE A 145 -8.81 -11.34 0.52
N SER A 146 -9.49 -10.83 1.55
CA SER A 146 -10.22 -11.64 2.53
C SER A 146 -11.35 -12.46 1.90
N GLU A 147 -11.86 -12.08 0.72
CA GLU A 147 -12.88 -12.83 -0.02
C GLU A 147 -12.29 -13.97 -0.88
N LEU A 148 -10.97 -14.03 -1.04
CA LEU A 148 -10.31 -14.99 -1.95
C LEU A 148 -9.95 -16.27 -1.21
N LYS A 149 -10.72 -17.34 -1.43
CA LYS A 149 -10.56 -18.62 -0.72
C LYS A 149 -9.51 -19.53 -1.36
N ASP A 150 -9.40 -19.58 -2.68
CA ASP A 150 -8.41 -20.46 -3.31
C ASP A 150 -6.97 -20.04 -2.95
N LEU A 151 -6.18 -20.96 -2.38
CA LEU A 151 -4.82 -20.68 -1.91
C LEU A 151 -3.86 -20.35 -3.05
N ARG A 152 -4.06 -20.94 -4.23
CA ARG A 152 -3.22 -20.70 -5.40
C ARG A 152 -3.53 -19.33 -5.99
N ASP A 153 -4.80 -18.95 -6.08
CA ASP A 153 -5.19 -17.59 -6.46
C ASP A 153 -4.66 -16.56 -5.45
N LEU A 154 -4.70 -16.86 -4.15
CA LEU A 154 -4.17 -15.97 -3.12
C LEU A 154 -2.65 -15.80 -3.21
N ALA A 155 -1.92 -16.89 -3.47
CA ALA A 155 -0.49 -16.85 -3.75
C ALA A 155 -0.19 -16.06 -5.04
N GLN A 156 -0.99 -16.26 -6.11
CA GLN A 156 -0.88 -15.49 -7.34
C GLN A 156 -1.08 -14.00 -7.09
N VAL A 157 -2.08 -13.60 -6.29
CA VAL A 157 -2.31 -12.20 -5.94
C VAL A 157 -1.08 -11.60 -5.24
N PHE A 158 -0.49 -12.27 -4.24
CA PHE A 158 0.72 -11.75 -3.60
C PHE A 158 1.91 -11.63 -4.57
N TYR A 159 2.03 -12.57 -5.51
CA TYR A 159 3.06 -12.53 -6.52
C TYR A 159 2.81 -11.45 -7.58
N ASP A 160 1.56 -11.18 -7.94
CA ASP A 160 1.16 -10.05 -8.79
C ASP A 160 1.53 -8.71 -8.12
N ILE A 161 1.28 -8.57 -6.81
CA ILE A 161 1.66 -7.37 -6.04
C ILE A 161 3.16 -7.17 -6.05
N LEU A 162 3.96 -8.22 -5.86
CA LEU A 162 5.42 -8.12 -5.96
C LEU A 162 5.85 -7.58 -7.33
N GLN A 163 5.27 -8.11 -8.40
CA GLN A 163 5.62 -7.75 -9.77
C GLN A 163 5.20 -6.32 -10.12
N ILE A 164 3.96 -5.92 -9.81
CA ILE A 164 3.50 -4.55 -10.09
C ILE A 164 4.21 -3.52 -9.23
N HIS A 165 4.54 -3.85 -7.98
CA HIS A 165 5.33 -2.98 -7.11
C HIS A 165 6.74 -2.76 -7.66
N GLN A 166 7.40 -3.83 -8.15
CA GLN A 166 8.68 -3.70 -8.83
C GLN A 166 8.60 -2.84 -10.08
N TRP A 167 7.60 -3.07 -10.92
CA TRP A 167 7.40 -2.33 -12.15
C TRP A 167 7.13 -0.84 -11.88
N LEU A 168 6.33 -0.52 -10.85
CA LEU A 168 6.10 0.84 -10.40
C LEU A 168 7.41 1.52 -9.99
N TYR A 169 8.25 0.81 -9.22
CA TYR A 169 9.52 1.36 -8.74
C TYR A 169 10.55 1.56 -9.87
N GLU A 170 10.73 0.56 -10.74
CA GLU A 170 11.77 0.56 -11.77
C GLU A 170 11.38 1.29 -13.07
N CYS A 171 10.10 1.27 -13.45
CA CYS A 171 9.62 1.84 -14.71
C CYS A 171 8.85 3.13 -14.50
N ALA A 172 7.85 3.15 -13.63
CA ALA A 172 7.06 4.36 -13.38
C ALA A 172 7.76 5.35 -12.44
N GLY A 173 8.82 4.93 -11.75
CA GLY A 173 9.52 5.76 -10.76
C GLY A 173 8.65 6.11 -9.56
N ILE A 174 7.72 5.22 -9.17
CA ILE A 174 6.77 5.40 -8.06
C ILE A 174 7.09 4.40 -6.95
N LEU A 175 7.19 4.88 -5.72
CA LEU A 175 7.28 4.06 -4.51
C LEU A 175 5.97 4.15 -3.71
N HIS A 176 5.37 3.01 -3.38
CA HIS A 176 4.04 2.92 -2.78
C HIS A 176 3.98 3.38 -1.31
N ARG A 177 4.92 2.91 -0.47
CA ARG A 177 5.13 3.31 0.93
C ARG A 177 4.07 2.93 1.97
N ASP A 178 2.94 2.35 1.55
CA ASP A 178 1.91 1.87 2.47
C ASP A 178 1.30 0.53 2.03
N LEU A 179 2.11 -0.52 1.88
CA LEU A 179 1.54 -1.85 1.70
C LEU A 179 0.82 -2.33 2.97
N SER A 180 -0.46 -2.71 2.80
CA SER A 180 -1.33 -3.18 3.89
C SER A 180 -2.38 -4.16 3.37
N PHE A 181 -3.10 -4.84 4.28
CA PHE A 181 -4.23 -5.70 3.90
C PHE A 181 -5.34 -4.99 3.11
N GLY A 182 -5.57 -3.70 3.38
CA GLY A 182 -6.61 -2.92 2.70
C GLY A 182 -6.23 -2.53 1.27
N ASN A 183 -4.92 -2.50 0.99
CA ASN A 183 -4.35 -1.94 -0.23
C ASN A 183 -4.03 -3.05 -1.25
N ILE A 184 -3.96 -4.30 -0.81
CA ILE A 184 -3.95 -5.45 -1.71
C ILE A 184 -5.40 -5.88 -1.96
N MET A 185 -5.82 -5.76 -3.21
CA MET A 185 -7.15 -6.17 -3.66
C MET A 185 -7.03 -7.13 -4.84
N PHE A 186 -8.15 -7.62 -5.34
CA PHE A 186 -8.17 -8.41 -6.56
C PHE A 186 -9.38 -8.06 -7.44
N ARG A 187 -9.27 -8.39 -8.72
CA ARG A 187 -10.38 -8.38 -9.68
C ARG A 187 -10.46 -9.73 -10.39
N ARG A 188 -11.63 -10.02 -10.96
CA ARG A 188 -11.83 -11.18 -11.84
C ARG A 188 -12.14 -10.70 -13.26
N LYS A 189 -11.32 -11.11 -14.22
CA LYS A 189 -11.53 -10.85 -15.65
C LYS A 189 -11.40 -12.17 -16.41
N ASN A 190 -12.39 -12.50 -17.23
CA ASN A 190 -12.42 -13.72 -18.05
C ASN A 190 -12.15 -15.02 -17.27
N GLY A 191 -12.71 -15.13 -16.05
CA GLY A 191 -12.52 -16.30 -15.18
C GLY A 191 -11.18 -16.37 -14.45
N LYS A 192 -10.29 -15.39 -14.65
CA LYS A 192 -8.97 -15.31 -14.01
C LYS A 192 -8.93 -14.22 -12.94
N VAL A 193 -8.21 -14.49 -11.85
CA VAL A 193 -7.94 -13.55 -10.76
C VAL A 193 -6.68 -12.75 -11.07
N TYR A 194 -6.72 -11.45 -10.80
CA TYR A 194 -5.58 -10.54 -10.88
C TYR A 194 -5.45 -9.78 -9.56
N GLY A 195 -4.26 -9.81 -8.96
CA GLY A 195 -3.93 -8.96 -7.83
C GLY A 195 -3.84 -7.50 -8.28
N VAL A 196 -4.42 -6.59 -7.52
CA VAL A 196 -4.44 -5.14 -7.81
C VAL A 196 -3.88 -4.40 -6.61
N LEU A 197 -2.83 -3.61 -6.85
CA LEU A 197 -2.28 -2.71 -5.84
C LEU A 197 -3.10 -1.41 -5.84
N ASN A 198 -3.71 -1.09 -4.71
CA ASN A 198 -4.60 0.05 -4.53
C ASN A 198 -4.07 1.02 -3.46
N ASP A 199 -4.63 2.22 -3.42
CA ASP A 199 -4.33 3.28 -2.43
C ASP A 199 -2.95 3.93 -2.55
N PHE A 200 -2.83 4.88 -3.48
CA PHE A 200 -1.57 5.59 -3.76
C PHE A 200 -1.40 6.91 -2.99
N ASP A 201 -2.20 7.19 -1.96
CA ASP A 201 -2.18 8.49 -1.25
C ASP A 201 -0.85 8.81 -0.56
N LEU A 202 -0.14 7.77 -0.12
CA LEU A 202 1.15 7.88 0.57
C LEU A 202 2.34 7.65 -0.36
N SER A 203 2.08 7.45 -1.66
CA SER A 203 3.12 7.21 -2.65
C SER A 203 4.01 8.45 -2.87
N SER A 204 5.20 8.22 -3.40
CA SER A 204 6.14 9.28 -3.77
C SER A 204 6.94 8.90 -5.01
N ARG A 205 7.40 9.89 -5.75
CA ARG A 205 8.33 9.65 -6.87
C ARG A 205 9.71 9.32 -6.34
N VAL A 206 10.34 8.30 -6.92
CA VAL A 206 11.68 7.83 -6.53
C VAL A 206 12.73 8.93 -6.66
N GLN A 207 12.60 9.81 -7.67
CA GLN A 207 13.48 10.95 -7.86
C GLN A 207 13.43 11.98 -6.72
N ASP A 208 12.27 12.11 -6.05
CA ASP A 208 12.07 13.07 -4.96
C ASP A 208 12.71 12.57 -3.66
N LEU A 209 12.88 11.25 -3.52
CA LEU A 209 13.56 10.64 -2.36
C LEU A 209 15.07 10.94 -2.34
N ASN A 210 15.67 11.21 -3.51
CA ASN A 210 17.09 11.57 -3.62
C ASN A 210 17.38 13.01 -3.18
N GLN A 211 16.36 13.84 -2.96
CA GLN A 211 16.50 15.24 -2.55
C GLN A 211 16.46 15.42 -1.02
N GLY A 212 16.52 14.33 -0.26
CA GLY A 212 16.34 14.29 1.19
C GLY A 212 14.92 13.83 1.58
N PRO A 213 14.67 13.53 2.87
CA PRO A 213 13.38 13.04 3.33
C PRO A 213 12.30 14.09 3.07
N THR A 214 11.49 13.88 2.03
CA THR A 214 10.42 14.78 1.59
C THR A 214 9.26 14.88 2.59
N SER A 215 9.25 14.02 3.61
CA SER A 215 8.49 14.21 4.84
C SER A 215 9.06 13.33 5.95
N ASN A 216 9.25 13.87 7.16
CA ASN A 216 9.50 13.09 8.40
C ASN A 216 8.29 12.20 8.80
N GLN A 217 7.37 11.91 7.88
CA GLN A 217 6.22 11.10 8.17
C GLN A 217 6.64 9.64 8.08
N ARG A 218 6.74 8.99 9.25
CA ARG A 218 6.68 7.53 9.37
C ARG A 218 5.31 7.08 8.85
N THR A 219 5.22 6.92 7.54
CA THR A 219 4.00 6.51 6.84
C THR A 219 3.96 5.00 6.75
N GLY A 220 2.78 4.42 6.91
CA GLY A 220 2.57 2.99 6.83
C GLY A 220 1.58 2.50 7.88
N THR A 221 0.92 1.38 7.59
CA THR A 221 0.04 0.71 8.55
C THR A 221 0.87 -0.04 9.60
N ARG A 222 0.83 0.43 10.87
CA ARG A 222 1.75 0.02 11.98
C ARG A 222 2.10 -1.49 12.06
N PRO A 223 1.15 -2.45 12.01
CA PRO A 223 1.49 -3.88 12.06
C PRO A 223 2.36 -4.35 10.89
N PHE A 224 2.25 -3.71 9.72
CA PHE A 224 2.96 -4.08 8.48
C PHE A 224 4.20 -3.23 8.23
N MET A 225 4.32 -2.07 8.88
CA MET A 225 5.48 -1.19 8.78
C MET A 225 6.80 -1.93 9.08
N SER A 226 7.83 -1.74 8.26
CA SER A 226 9.15 -2.35 8.46
C SER A 226 9.78 -2.01 9.81
N ARG A 227 10.69 -2.85 10.29
CA ARG A 227 11.40 -2.62 11.56
C ARG A 227 12.13 -1.27 11.57
N ASP A 228 12.72 -0.85 10.45
CA ASP A 228 13.43 0.44 10.39
C ASP A 228 12.49 1.63 10.49
N LEU A 229 11.36 1.59 9.81
CA LEU A 229 10.41 2.71 9.82
C LEU A 229 9.73 2.88 11.20
N LEU A 230 9.70 1.83 12.02
CA LEU A 230 9.28 1.87 13.42
C LEU A 230 10.39 2.39 14.36
N ASN A 231 11.66 2.37 13.94
CA ASN A 231 12.77 2.84 14.77
C ASN A 231 12.81 4.37 14.79
N PRO A 232 12.76 5.02 15.97
CA PRO A 232 12.79 6.46 16.01
C PRO A 232 14.09 7.10 15.53
N ASP A 233 15.19 6.36 15.58
CA ASP A 233 16.53 6.81 15.19
C ASP A 233 16.82 6.53 13.69
N TRP A 234 15.83 6.06 12.93
CA TRP A 234 16.01 5.79 11.51
C TRP A 234 15.86 7.06 10.67
N GLU A 235 16.96 7.45 10.01
CA GLU A 235 17.03 8.64 9.15
C GLU A 235 17.10 8.32 7.65
N GLY A 236 17.16 7.03 7.28
CA GLY A 236 17.35 6.59 5.89
C GLY A 236 16.13 6.75 4.98
N GLY A 237 15.00 7.24 5.49
CA GLY A 237 13.76 7.39 4.73
C GLY A 237 13.10 6.06 4.36
N HIS A 238 12.21 6.07 3.36
CA HIS A 238 11.49 4.88 2.91
C HIS A 238 12.15 4.29 1.65
N PHE A 239 12.71 3.07 1.75
CA PHE A 239 13.23 2.31 0.61
C PHE A 239 12.24 1.24 0.14
N TYR A 240 12.34 0.79 -1.11
CA TYR A 240 11.47 -0.27 -1.63
C TYR A 240 11.52 -1.56 -0.82
N ARG A 241 12.67 -1.89 -0.20
CA ARG A 241 12.77 -3.06 0.69
C ARG A 241 11.84 -2.98 1.91
N HIS A 242 11.44 -1.79 2.35
CA HIS A 242 10.49 -1.64 3.44
C HIS A 242 9.08 -2.05 3.01
N ASP A 243 8.70 -1.77 1.76
CA ASP A 243 7.48 -2.31 1.17
C ASP A 243 7.58 -3.84 1.02
N LEU A 244 8.73 -4.39 0.60
CA LEU A 244 8.94 -5.85 0.56
C LEU A 244 8.82 -6.50 1.95
N GLU A 245 9.40 -5.89 2.98
CA GLU A 245 9.23 -6.34 4.37
C GLU A 245 7.76 -6.25 4.82
N SER A 246 7.04 -5.22 4.37
CA SER A 246 5.60 -5.08 4.62
C SER A 246 4.80 -6.20 3.96
N LEU A 247 5.12 -6.55 2.71
CA LEU A 247 4.51 -7.68 1.99
C LEU A 247 4.71 -9.00 2.76
N PHE A 248 5.92 -9.23 3.29
CA PHE A 248 6.19 -10.37 4.15
C PHE A 248 5.30 -10.37 5.41
N TYR A 249 5.21 -9.25 6.13
CA TYR A 249 4.38 -9.18 7.34
C TYR A 249 2.88 -9.35 7.05
N ILE A 250 2.41 -8.92 5.87
CA ILE A 250 1.03 -9.15 5.43
C ILE A 250 0.78 -10.65 5.26
N ILE A 251 1.64 -11.36 4.52
CA ILE A 251 1.52 -12.81 4.32
C ILE A 251 1.63 -13.55 5.66
N LEU A 252 2.56 -13.15 6.53
CA LEU A 252 2.76 -13.74 7.85
C LEU A 252 1.51 -13.56 8.73
N CYS A 253 0.97 -12.34 8.80
CA CYS A 253 -0.22 -12.06 9.57
C CYS A 253 -1.44 -12.80 9.03
N LEU A 254 -1.56 -12.95 7.70
CA LEU A 254 -2.63 -13.72 7.09
C LEU A 254 -2.54 -15.17 7.53
N ALA A 255 -1.37 -15.78 7.36
CA ALA A 255 -1.14 -17.19 7.63
C ALA A 255 -1.27 -17.55 9.12
N CYS A 256 -0.87 -16.65 10.03
CA CYS A 256 -0.83 -16.94 11.46
C CYS A 256 -2.03 -16.42 12.27
N ARG A 257 -2.79 -15.42 11.77
CA ARG A 257 -3.87 -14.77 12.53
C ARG A 257 -5.27 -15.04 12.00
N TYR A 258 -5.41 -15.78 10.91
CA TYR A 258 -6.68 -16.12 10.29
C TYR A 258 -6.82 -17.63 10.14
N ALA A 259 -7.98 -18.17 10.50
CA ALA A 259 -8.30 -19.57 10.25
C ALA A 259 -8.51 -19.82 8.75
N GLU A 260 -9.06 -18.84 8.04
CA GLU A 260 -9.22 -18.78 6.59
C GLU A 260 -9.25 -17.31 6.15
N PRO A 261 -9.12 -16.98 4.85
CA PRO A 261 -9.29 -15.60 4.37
C PRO A 261 -10.59 -14.99 4.90
N GLY A 262 -10.48 -13.84 5.57
CA GLY A 262 -11.60 -13.12 6.18
C GLY A 262 -12.12 -13.67 7.51
N ILE A 263 -11.62 -14.81 7.99
CA ILE A 263 -12.06 -15.45 9.25
C ILE A 263 -10.91 -15.42 10.26
N PRO A 264 -10.95 -14.55 11.28
CA PRO A 264 -9.91 -14.50 12.31
C PRO A 264 -9.74 -15.85 13.03
N ALA A 265 -8.49 -16.20 13.36
CA ALA A 265 -8.19 -17.36 14.20
C ALA A 265 -8.67 -17.13 15.65
N ALA A 266 -8.79 -18.22 16.41
CA ALA A 266 -9.14 -18.17 17.82
C ALA A 266 -8.10 -17.37 18.64
N GLU A 267 -8.55 -16.75 19.73
CA GLU A 267 -7.64 -16.07 20.66
C GLU A 267 -6.88 -17.09 21.54
N PRO A 268 -5.62 -16.81 21.94
CA PRO A 268 -4.84 -15.62 21.60
C PRO A 268 -4.24 -15.69 20.19
N ARG A 269 -4.43 -14.64 19.38
CA ARG A 269 -3.84 -14.58 18.04
C ARG A 269 -2.35 -14.27 18.09
N ALA A 270 -1.57 -14.92 17.21
CA ALA A 270 -0.13 -14.67 17.06
C ALA A 270 0.17 -13.19 16.77
N TYR A 271 1.26 -12.65 17.29
CA TYR A 271 1.68 -11.25 17.05
C TYR A 271 0.68 -10.17 17.48
N SER A 272 -0.20 -10.44 18.46
CA SER A 272 -1.22 -9.47 18.88
C SER A 272 -0.67 -8.11 19.31
N LYS A 273 0.55 -8.07 19.88
CA LYS A 273 1.24 -6.81 20.23
C LYS A 273 1.55 -5.93 19.02
N TRP A 274 1.69 -6.48 17.82
CA TRP A 274 1.90 -5.67 16.61
C TRP A 274 0.66 -4.83 16.24
N PHE A 275 -0.53 -5.25 16.70
CA PHE A 275 -1.80 -4.60 16.41
C PHE A 275 -2.28 -3.70 17.55
N SER A 276 -1.91 -4.01 18.80
CA SER A 276 -2.37 -3.27 19.98
C SER A 276 -1.31 -2.37 20.62
N GLY A 277 -0.03 -2.56 20.29
CA GLY A 277 1.10 -1.87 20.91
C GLY A 277 1.37 -0.47 20.35
N SER A 278 2.24 0.28 21.04
CA SER A 278 2.84 1.51 20.51
C SER A 278 3.87 1.20 19.41
N ASP A 279 4.37 2.23 18.72
CA ASP A 279 5.40 2.03 17.69
C ASP A 279 6.66 1.37 18.30
N GLU A 280 7.02 1.73 19.52
CA GLU A 280 8.14 1.14 20.28
C GLU A 280 7.89 -0.33 20.63
N ASP A 281 6.66 -0.69 21.05
CA ASP A 281 6.29 -2.08 21.31
C ASP A 281 6.43 -2.94 20.04
N VAL A 282 5.92 -2.44 18.90
CA VAL A 282 5.98 -3.17 17.63
C VAL A 282 7.43 -3.29 17.15
N PHE A 283 8.21 -2.22 17.26
CA PHE A 283 9.64 -2.23 16.95
C PHE A 283 10.39 -3.31 17.74
N ALA A 284 10.23 -3.33 19.06
CA ALA A 284 10.91 -4.29 19.94
C ALA A 284 10.50 -5.74 19.60
N GLN A 285 9.22 -5.99 19.36
CA GLN A 285 8.73 -7.33 19.01
C GLN A 285 9.24 -7.79 17.65
N LYS A 286 9.28 -6.92 16.63
CA LYS A 286 9.86 -7.26 15.32
C LYS A 286 11.36 -7.48 15.41
N HIS A 287 12.06 -6.70 16.25
CA HIS A 287 13.48 -6.92 16.50
C HIS A 287 13.74 -8.32 17.08
N ILE A 288 12.98 -8.74 18.10
CA ILE A 288 13.08 -10.09 18.68
C ILE A 288 12.76 -11.15 17.62
N PHE A 289 11.63 -10.99 16.92
CA PHE A 289 11.19 -11.92 15.87
C PHE A 289 12.23 -12.12 14.75
N LEU A 290 12.95 -11.08 14.35
CA LEU A 290 14.00 -11.17 13.32
C LEU A 290 15.35 -11.64 13.87
N SER A 291 15.57 -11.59 15.19
CA SER A 291 16.86 -11.96 15.81
C SER A 291 16.85 -13.37 16.38
N GLU A 292 15.69 -13.90 16.74
CA GLU A 292 15.55 -15.22 17.31
C GLU A 292 15.21 -16.27 16.25
N PRO A 293 15.89 -17.43 16.26
CA PRO A 293 15.54 -18.57 15.41
C PRO A 293 14.18 -19.16 15.82
N HIS A 294 13.34 -19.45 14.83
CA HIS A 294 12.02 -20.07 15.05
C HIS A 294 12.11 -21.61 15.11
N TYR A 295 12.78 -22.16 16.13
CA TYR A 295 12.99 -23.62 16.26
C TYR A 295 11.69 -24.44 16.31
N ASN A 296 10.60 -23.85 16.81
CA ASN A 296 9.27 -24.49 16.87
C ASN A 296 8.41 -24.20 15.62
N GLY A 297 9.00 -23.60 14.58
CA GLY A 297 8.28 -23.13 13.40
C GLY A 297 7.48 -21.85 13.65
N LEU A 298 6.90 -21.32 12.57
CA LEU A 298 5.95 -20.21 12.63
C LEU A 298 4.55 -20.76 13.00
N PRO A 299 3.73 -20.03 13.78
CA PRO A 299 2.39 -20.47 14.20
C PRO A 299 1.36 -20.33 13.06
N ILE A 300 1.65 -20.95 11.92
CA ILE A 300 0.82 -20.93 10.71
C ILE A 300 -0.44 -21.76 10.96
N GLN A 301 -1.61 -21.19 10.61
CA GLN A 301 -2.89 -21.88 10.74
C GLN A 301 -3.01 -22.98 9.67
N PRO A 302 -3.74 -24.08 9.95
CA PRO A 302 -3.80 -25.25 9.06
C PRO A 302 -4.18 -24.95 7.61
N TYR A 303 -5.01 -23.93 7.39
CA TYR A 303 -5.41 -23.49 6.05
C TYR A 303 -4.24 -22.95 5.21
N PHE A 304 -3.23 -22.38 5.85
CA PHE A 304 -2.17 -21.62 5.19
C PHE A 304 -0.82 -22.32 5.19
N THR A 305 -0.76 -23.63 5.48
CA THR A 305 0.50 -24.40 5.54
C THR A 305 1.33 -24.30 4.25
N ASN A 306 0.67 -24.14 3.09
CA ASN A 306 1.36 -24.01 1.80
C ASN A 306 2.22 -22.73 1.69
N PHE A 307 2.02 -21.72 2.55
CA PHE A 307 2.83 -20.51 2.62
C PHE A 307 4.10 -20.67 3.47
N GLU A 308 4.28 -21.78 4.19
CA GLU A 308 5.40 -21.98 5.11
C GLU A 308 6.76 -21.80 4.43
N SER A 309 6.95 -22.38 3.23
CA SER A 309 8.20 -22.24 2.49
C SER A 309 8.51 -20.78 2.13
N TRP A 310 7.51 -20.00 1.71
CA TRP A 310 7.71 -18.58 1.42
C TRP A 310 8.09 -17.81 2.68
N LEU A 311 7.33 -18.03 3.76
CA LEU A 311 7.51 -17.31 5.02
C LEU A 311 8.89 -17.59 5.62
N THR A 312 9.32 -18.85 5.66
CA THR A 312 10.64 -19.21 6.21
C THR A 312 11.78 -18.63 5.36
N CYS A 313 11.75 -18.81 4.04
CA CYS A 313 12.84 -18.31 3.18
C CYS A 313 12.94 -16.77 3.16
N ILE A 314 11.80 -16.07 3.18
CA ILE A 314 11.77 -14.60 3.24
C ILE A 314 12.22 -14.11 4.63
N HIS A 315 11.77 -14.77 5.71
CA HIS A 315 12.23 -14.47 7.06
C HIS A 315 13.74 -14.60 7.18
N ASP A 316 14.32 -15.71 6.73
CA ASP A 316 15.77 -15.95 6.77
C ASP A 316 16.54 -14.86 6.01
N SER A 317 16.02 -14.43 4.86
CA SER A 317 16.61 -13.37 4.05
C SER A 317 16.60 -12.02 4.79
N ILE A 318 15.46 -11.62 5.36
CA ILE A 318 15.31 -10.38 6.13
C ILE A 318 16.16 -10.43 7.41
N SER A 319 16.07 -11.52 8.17
CA SER A 319 16.82 -11.76 9.42
C SER A 319 18.33 -11.67 9.17
N THR A 320 18.84 -12.37 8.17
CA THR A 320 20.25 -12.32 7.78
C THR A 320 20.67 -10.90 7.39
N GLY A 321 19.85 -10.20 6.59
CA GLY A 321 20.13 -8.81 6.19
C GLY A 321 20.23 -7.85 7.38
N TYR A 322 19.36 -8.01 8.38
CA TYR A 322 19.44 -7.24 9.61
C TYR A 322 20.63 -7.63 10.50
N ALA A 323 20.97 -8.92 10.56
CA ALA A 323 22.11 -9.43 11.32
C ALA A 323 23.47 -9.02 10.74
N SER A 324 23.55 -8.85 9.41
CA SER A 324 24.75 -8.37 8.70
C SER A 324 25.02 -6.86 8.89
N ARG A 325 24.14 -6.13 9.58
CA ARG A 325 24.33 -4.70 9.81
C ARG A 325 25.59 -4.43 10.62
N PRO A 326 26.38 -3.41 10.23
CA PRO A 326 27.48 -2.99 11.07
C PRO A 326 26.94 -2.45 12.39
N ARG A 327 27.68 -2.69 13.48
CA ARG A 327 27.31 -2.16 14.80
C ARG A 327 27.34 -0.63 14.75
N PRO A 328 26.38 0.06 15.40
CA PRO A 328 26.42 1.51 15.51
C PRO A 328 27.78 1.93 16.06
N LEU A 329 28.51 2.78 15.33
CA LEU A 329 29.72 3.40 15.86
C LEU A 329 29.27 4.37 16.96
N VAL A 330 29.52 4.02 18.22
CA VAL A 330 29.33 4.96 19.33
C VAL A 330 30.32 6.10 19.10
N PRO A 331 29.88 7.35 18.88
CA PRO A 331 30.82 8.45 18.66
C PRO A 331 31.66 8.61 19.92
N ARG A 332 32.99 8.45 19.80
CA ARG A 332 33.89 9.00 20.82
C ARG A 332 33.76 10.52 20.76
N ALA A 333 33.52 11.15 21.91
CA ALA A 333 33.35 12.59 22.01
C ALA A 333 34.41 13.34 21.18
N GLY A 334 33.97 14.11 20.18
CA GLY A 334 34.84 14.90 19.30
C GLY A 334 35.03 14.39 17.86
N THR A 335 34.29 13.37 17.39
CA THR A 335 34.39 12.89 16.00
C THR A 335 33.06 13.04 15.24
N ASN A 336 33.06 13.86 14.17
CA ASN A 336 31.97 13.95 13.19
C ASN A 336 32.06 12.79 12.19
N ILE A 337 31.78 11.56 12.63
CA ILE A 337 31.74 10.39 11.75
C ILE A 337 30.28 10.08 11.41
N SER A 338 29.98 9.91 10.12
CA SER A 338 28.67 9.43 9.64
C SER A 338 28.22 8.20 10.42
N VAL A 339 26.99 8.24 10.96
CA VAL A 339 26.39 7.18 11.78
C VAL A 339 26.21 5.87 11.00
N HIS A 340 26.17 5.96 9.67
CA HIS A 340 26.07 4.81 8.76
C HIS A 340 27.41 4.54 8.05
N PRO A 341 28.00 3.34 8.23
CA PRO A 341 29.17 2.91 7.46
C PRO A 341 28.85 2.89 5.97
N THR A 342 29.77 3.43 5.16
CA THR A 342 29.61 3.62 3.72
C THR A 342 29.66 2.32 2.91
N SER A 343 30.07 1.20 3.51
CA SER A 343 30.24 -0.09 2.82
C SER A 343 29.01 -1.00 2.85
N PHE A 344 27.98 -0.70 3.64
CA PHE A 344 26.76 -1.52 3.75
C PHE A 344 25.66 -0.96 2.85
N ASP A 345 25.05 -1.80 2.01
CA ASP A 345 23.90 -1.36 1.21
C ASP A 345 22.61 -1.34 2.05
N TRP A 346 22.31 -0.15 2.59
CA TRP A 346 21.10 0.12 3.37
C TRP A 346 19.81 0.04 2.54
N LYS A 347 19.85 0.12 1.21
CA LYS A 347 18.65 0.07 0.37
C LYS A 347 18.13 -1.35 0.20
N THR A 348 19.01 -2.36 0.34
CA THR A 348 18.69 -3.77 0.07
C THR A 348 19.06 -4.72 1.21
N LEU A 349 19.55 -4.19 2.35
CA LEU A 349 20.18 -4.98 3.41
C LEU A 349 21.29 -5.87 2.85
N ASP A 350 22.23 -5.26 2.12
CA ASP A 350 23.37 -5.94 1.51
C ASP A 350 22.97 -7.04 0.53
N GLY A 351 22.00 -6.73 -0.33
CA GLY A 351 21.46 -7.62 -1.36
C GLY A 351 20.51 -8.71 -0.85
N ARG A 352 20.23 -8.76 0.45
CA ARG A 352 19.39 -9.80 1.07
C ARG A 352 17.89 -9.58 0.87
N VAL A 353 17.45 -8.33 0.75
CA VAL A 353 16.05 -7.96 0.54
C VAL A 353 15.94 -7.19 -0.77
N THR A 354 15.75 -7.93 -1.85
CA THR A 354 15.62 -7.42 -3.23
C THR A 354 14.42 -8.08 -3.92
N TYR A 355 13.94 -7.47 -5.00
CA TYR A 355 12.90 -8.07 -5.83
C TYR A 355 13.32 -9.43 -6.40
N ARG A 356 14.60 -9.58 -6.78
CA ARG A 356 15.13 -10.85 -7.28
C ARG A 356 14.98 -11.96 -6.24
N VAL A 357 15.41 -11.72 -5.00
CA VAL A 357 15.30 -12.70 -3.91
C VAL A 357 13.83 -13.06 -3.65
N PHE A 358 12.95 -12.07 -3.55
CA PHE A 358 11.52 -12.32 -3.32
C PHE A 358 10.90 -13.10 -4.47
N ARG A 359 11.28 -12.80 -5.72
CA ARG A 359 10.78 -13.52 -6.89
C ARG A 359 11.27 -14.96 -6.93
N GLU A 360 12.55 -15.20 -6.67
CA GLU A 360 13.13 -16.56 -6.58
C GLU A 360 12.45 -17.41 -5.50
N ILE A 361 11.90 -16.79 -4.46
CA ILE A 361 11.12 -17.50 -3.44
C ILE A 361 9.66 -17.68 -3.87
N MET A 362 9.05 -16.63 -4.45
CA MET A 362 7.61 -16.58 -4.72
C MET A 362 7.19 -17.09 -6.11
N PHE A 363 8.11 -17.36 -7.04
CA PHE A 363 7.75 -17.77 -8.41
C PHE A 363 7.04 -19.12 -8.48
N SER A 364 7.07 -19.93 -7.41
CA SER A 364 6.38 -21.21 -7.35
C SER A 364 5.63 -21.37 -6.04
N PHE A 365 4.49 -22.06 -6.10
CA PHE A 365 3.63 -22.30 -4.95
C PHE A 365 3.03 -23.69 -5.06
N HIS A 366 3.37 -24.57 -4.11
CA HIS A 366 2.93 -25.97 -3.88
C HIS A 366 2.62 -26.83 -5.12
N THR A 367 1.61 -26.44 -5.90
CA THR A 367 1.14 -27.06 -7.15
C THR A 367 1.92 -26.67 -8.41
N GLY A 368 2.94 -25.81 -8.32
CA GLY A 368 3.83 -25.50 -9.44
C GLY A 368 4.12 -23.99 -9.60
N PRO A 369 4.73 -23.57 -10.73
CA PRO A 369 5.06 -22.17 -10.97
C PRO A 369 3.81 -21.30 -11.02
N LEU A 370 3.91 -20.08 -10.48
CA LEU A 370 2.92 -19.02 -10.62
C LEU A 370 3.18 -18.23 -11.91
N GLU A 371 2.19 -17.45 -12.33
CA GLU A 371 2.31 -16.64 -13.54
C GLU A 371 3.24 -15.46 -13.32
N THR A 372 4.32 -15.41 -14.10
CA THR A 372 5.25 -14.29 -14.13
C THR A 372 4.91 -13.41 -15.33
N HIS A 373 4.44 -12.21 -15.06
CA HIS A 373 4.12 -11.17 -16.03
C HIS A 373 5.34 -10.36 -16.44
N TRP A 374 6.31 -10.18 -15.53
CA TRP A 374 7.43 -9.28 -15.78
C TRP A 374 8.68 -9.65 -14.98
N LEU A 375 9.85 -9.52 -15.62
CA LEU A 375 11.13 -9.98 -15.07
C LEU A 375 12.05 -8.86 -14.55
N GLY A 376 11.63 -7.59 -14.54
CA GLY A 376 12.52 -6.50 -14.15
C GLY A 376 13.46 -6.07 -15.28
N ARG A 377 13.98 -4.84 -15.22
CA ARG A 377 14.92 -4.33 -16.24
C ARG A 377 16.27 -5.06 -16.20
N GLU A 378 16.75 -5.43 -15.01
CA GLU A 378 18.03 -6.12 -14.84
C GLU A 378 18.06 -7.54 -15.43
N ALA A 379 16.90 -8.19 -15.61
CA ALA A 379 16.82 -9.51 -16.25
C ALA A 379 16.80 -9.43 -17.78
N THR A 380 16.37 -8.31 -18.36
CA THR A 380 16.27 -8.12 -19.81
C THR A 380 17.60 -7.73 -20.47
N ASP A 381 18.56 -7.20 -19.70
CA ASP A 381 19.89 -6.83 -20.21
C ASP A 381 20.83 -8.04 -20.41
N GLY A 382 20.45 -9.23 -19.95
CA GLY A 382 21.17 -10.49 -20.18
C GLY A 382 20.79 -11.23 -21.47
N ILE A 383 19.88 -10.68 -22.26
CA ILE A 383 19.43 -11.24 -23.55
C ILE A 383 19.53 -10.14 -24.62
N LYS A 384 20.76 -9.71 -24.92
CA LYS A 384 21.11 -9.01 -26.16
C LYS A 384 22.41 -9.55 -26.72
#